data_AF-A0A9E5HR56-F1
#
_entry.id   AF-A0A9E5HR56-F1
#
_cell.length_a   1.000
_cell.length_b   1.000
_cell.length_c   1.000
_cell.angle_alpha   90.00
_cell.angle_beta   90.00
_cell.angle_gamma   90.00
#
_symmetry.space_group_name_H-M   'P 1'
#
loop_
_entity.id
_entity.type
_entity.pdbx_description
1 polymer ?
#
loop_
_entity_poly.entity_id
_entity_poly.type
_entity_poly.pdbx_seq_one_letter_code
_entity_poly.pdbx_strand_id
1 'polypeptide(L)' 'IYICGLRGMEEGVDFALTNIAESIGQQWTTLRDVMRDEGRFHVETY' A
#
# COMPACT_ATOMS: atom_id res chain seq x y z
N ILE A 1 -5.61 -1.82 -6.08
CA ILE A 1 -4.53 -2.66 -5.54
C ILE A 1 -5.16 -3.67 -4.61
N TYR A 2 -4.89 -4.94 -4.84
CA TYR A 2 -5.35 -6.05 -4.01
C TYR A 2 -4.11 -6.81 -3.53
N ILE A 3 -3.95 -6.94 -2.22
CA ILE A 3 -2.88 -7.71 -1.59
C ILE A 3 -3.54 -8.89 -0.86
N CYS A 4 -3.18 -10.12 -1.22
CA CYS A 4 -3.72 -11.33 -0.61
C CYS A 4 -2.63 -12.38 -0.43
N GLY A 5 -2.60 -13.03 0.73
CA GLY A 5 -1.67 -14.11 1.03
C GLY A 5 -1.37 -14.23 2.53
N LEU A 6 -0.19 -14.77 2.85
CA LEU A 6 0.23 -14.98 4.23
C LEU A 6 0.40 -13.65 4.97
N ARG A 7 -0.02 -13.61 6.25
CA ARG A 7 0.25 -12.49 7.16
C ARG A 7 1.73 -12.12 7.15
N GLY A 8 2.01 -10.83 6.99
CA GLY A 8 3.34 -10.27 6.91
C GLY A 8 3.83 -10.02 5.48
N MET A 9 3.16 -10.54 4.44
CA MET A 9 3.54 -10.19 3.06
C MET A 9 3.32 -8.69 2.76
N GLU A 10 2.34 -8.08 3.42
CA GLU A 10 1.96 -6.68 3.24
C GLU A 10 3.08 -5.72 3.65
N GLU A 11 3.97 -6.11 4.57
CA GLU A 11 5.06 -5.26 5.06
C GLU A 11 6.06 -4.94 3.94
N GLY A 12 6.46 -5.96 3.16
CA GLY A 12 7.37 -5.78 2.04
C GLY A 12 6.76 -4.94 0.92
N VAL A 13 5.44 -5.09 0.69
CA VAL A 13 4.71 -4.28 -0.29
C VAL A 13 4.61 -2.83 0.17
N ASP A 14 4.27 -2.57 1.43
CA ASP A 14 4.17 -1.22 1.98
C ASP A 14 5.53 -0.50 1.97
N PHE A 15 6.63 -1.21 2.28
CA PHE A 15 7.99 -0.68 2.17
C PHE A 15 8.35 -0.30 0.71
N ALA A 16 8.06 -1.17 -0.25
CA ALA A 16 8.34 -0.90 -1.65
C ALA A 16 7.54 0.31 -2.17
N LEU A 17 6.25 0.39 -1.85
CA LEU A 17 5.39 1.49 -2.27
C LEU A 17 5.77 2.82 -1.59
N THR A 18 6.25 2.78 -0.35
CA THR A 18 6.83 3.95 0.34
C THR A 18 8.02 4.51 -0.43
N ASN A 19 9.01 3.68 -0.73
CA ASN A 19 10.20 4.11 -1.49
C ASN A 19 9.84 4.67 -2.88
N ILE A 20 8.89 4.04 -3.57
CA ILE A 20 8.43 4.50 -4.88
C ILE A 20 7.75 5.87 -4.76
N ALA A 21 6.85 6.06 -3.80
CA ALA A 21 6.16 7.34 -3.60
C ALA A 21 7.17 8.45 -3.26
N GLU A 22 8.12 8.18 -2.37
CA GLU A 22 9.16 9.15 -2.01
C GLU A 22 10.03 9.53 -3.21
N SER A 23 10.35 8.57 -4.09
CA SER A 23 11.15 8.84 -5.30
C SER A 23 10.49 9.82 -6.28
N ILE A 24 9.17 9.98 -6.20
CA ILE A 24 8.39 10.93 -7.02
C ILE A 24 7.89 12.14 -6.21
N GLY A 25 8.41 12.34 -5.00
CA GLY A 25 8.03 13.46 -4.13
C GLY A 25 6.60 13.36 -3.56
N GLN A 26 6.06 12.14 -3.46
CA GLN A 26 4.75 11.88 -2.89
C GLN A 26 4.88 11.13 -1.56
N GLN A 27 3.87 11.24 -0.70
CA GLN A 27 3.81 10.49 0.55
C GLN A 27 2.88 9.28 0.39
N TRP A 28 3.43 8.06 0.51
CA TRP A 28 2.67 6.83 0.33
C TRP A 28 1.47 6.71 1.26
N THR A 29 1.61 7.07 2.55
CA THR A 29 0.52 6.99 3.51
C THR A 29 -0.70 7.81 3.10
N THR A 30 -0.47 9.05 2.65
CA THR A 30 -1.54 9.94 2.15
C THR A 30 -2.21 9.35 0.90
N LEU A 31 -1.42 8.87 -0.07
CA LEU A 31 -1.97 8.24 -1.29
C LEU A 31 -2.77 6.97 -0.98
N ARG A 32 -2.24 6.11 -0.11
CA ARG A 32 -2.88 4.87 0.32
C ARG A 32 -4.22 5.14 1.01
N ASP A 33 -4.27 6.15 1.88
CA ASP A 33 -5.50 6.53 2.59
C ASP A 33 -6.58 7.01 1.59
N VAL A 34 -6.23 7.89 0.66
CA VAL A 34 -7.15 8.31 -0.42
C VAL A 34 -7.61 7.10 -1.25
N MET A 35 -6.70 6.22 -1.64
CA MET A 35 -7.05 5.03 -2.41
C MET A 35 -7.94 4.06 -1.63
N ARG A 36 -7.78 3.95 -0.31
CA ARG A 36 -8.66 3.14 0.54
C ARG A 36 -10.07 3.74 0.56
N ASP A 37 -10.18 5.05 0.76
CA ASP A 37 -11.46 5.75 0.82
C ASP A 37 -12.20 5.70 -0.53
N GLU A 38 -11.47 5.72 -1.65
CA GLU A 38 -12.01 5.51 -3.00
C GLU A 38 -12.30 4.03 -3.33
N GLY A 39 -12.05 3.09 -2.41
CA GLY A 39 -12.25 1.65 -2.65
C GLY A 39 -11.28 1.05 -3.67
N ARG A 40 -10.08 1.63 -3.81
CA ARG A 40 -9.03 1.25 -4.76
C ARG A 40 -7.84 0.55 -4.09
N PHE A 41 -7.82 0.41 -2.77
CA PHE A 41 -6.78 -0.30 -2.02
C PHE A 41 -7.40 -1.29 -1.04
N HIS A 42 -7.09 -2.58 -1.21
CA HIS A 42 -7.66 -3.70 -0.44
C HIS A 42 -6.55 -4.65 -0.01
N VAL A 43 -6.58 -5.06 1.26
CA VAL A 43 -5.59 -5.99 1.85
C VAL A 43 -6.35 -7.06 2.62
N GLU A 44 -6.10 -8.32 2.27
CA GLU A 44 -6.67 -9.50 2.93
C GLU A 44 -5.56 -10.54 3.14
N THR A 45 -4.91 -10.50 4.30
CA THR A 45 -3.86 -11.45 4.67
C THR A 45 -4.30 -12.34 5.82
N TYR A 46 -3.86 -13.60 5.80
CA TYR A 46 -4.24 -14.63 6.77
C TYR A 46 -3.03 -15.23 7.48
#